data_AF-A0A1B2JHX2-F1
#
_entry.id   AF-A0A1B2JHX2-F1
#
_cell.length_a   1.000
_cell.length_b   1.000
_cell.length_c   1.000
_cell.angle_alpha   90.00
_cell.angle_beta   90.00
_cell.angle_gamma   90.00
#
_symmetry.space_group_name_H-M   'P 1'
#
loop_
_entity.id
_entity.type
_entity.pdbx_description
1 polymer ?
#
loop_
_entity_poly.entity_id
_entity_poly.type
_entity_poly.pdbx_seq_one_letter_code
_entity_poly.pdbx_strand_id
1 'polypeptide(L)'
;MQRIPIDLDEAESTVLDDSLNKTNAISVAISKKLNDISYKSTLSAKKLKPLISDIDALKIYNDNIDSMMLILKDVKDYAKEASVYQTTLNRIGSIDNAVDCKKYISSIDQARNTLNNQNQSQEVGIFKGVDSSLIRSINDAELHLLTTFRNLLIENSKPFDPQMFMTKREAFPFFEEETVAVLRLIFAYFERRNQDAKLVKVVVEQRFRLVYESMERLEMFVKPSLNSKTYEKNSNGVNNYSEAFISFITNENAFYEELFESNKNRSQLISDTLIAVFEKLIDNFIRLIKELTDFIETHLDTHGFLSFEVIESCQNVRKYCHEYNLDSCISSQAEQMLNLIKNQPIKVFSNILRDIDNGYLHLSSLPTDPTTIVRPISELTNKLKRINDNKESCWLVMQDIGPKNWLPLNTASIPEWRKDNIYMKENLEPSKDSKLNLAKFVCHCIECAIINLHIKGKELKYNGLGVLVYSNFYFLEEFIHRSNIERILGSYGETRLQKLEKKNSIIVTNDWMTVTQPLIDQTIITGTQMQDNLSTSKGRDAIKERFKTFNQEFEKIVQRYKSYNITDLTLKKKLLSSIVAMAPLYYRFYDKYNVPQFLKHGGSKVIKYDKSGFDRMLDSI
;
A
#
# COMPACT_ATOMS: atom_id res chain seq x y z
N MET A 1 -1.88 147.27 -96.29
CA MET A 1 -1.67 146.01 -95.54
C MET A 1 -1.82 146.30 -94.06
N GLN A 2 -2.82 145.68 -93.44
CA GLN A 2 -3.08 145.68 -92.00
C GLN A 2 -2.05 144.84 -91.24
N ARG A 3 -1.80 145.21 -89.98
CA ARG A 3 -1.44 144.27 -88.91
C ARG A 3 -2.36 144.52 -87.71
N ILE A 4 -2.88 143.43 -87.19
CA ILE A 4 -3.91 143.30 -86.14
C ILE A 4 -3.18 143.01 -84.81
N PRO A 5 -3.59 143.59 -83.66
CA PRO A 5 -3.19 143.12 -82.34
C PRO A 5 -4.19 142.10 -81.80
N ILE A 6 -3.66 141.11 -81.08
CA ILE A 6 -4.31 139.92 -80.52
C ILE A 6 -4.63 140.18 -79.05
N ASP A 7 -5.82 139.78 -78.58
CA ASP A 7 -6.27 139.88 -77.18
C ASP A 7 -5.94 138.57 -76.41
N LEU A 8 -5.28 138.68 -75.25
CA LEU A 8 -4.59 137.58 -74.56
C LEU A 8 -5.50 136.74 -73.62
N ASP A 9 -6.61 137.29 -73.13
CA ASP A 9 -7.44 136.63 -72.11
C ASP A 9 -8.27 135.45 -72.67
N GLU A 10 -8.64 135.51 -73.95
CA GLU A 10 -9.33 134.41 -74.65
C GLU A 10 -8.38 133.24 -74.94
N ALA A 11 -7.09 133.53 -75.13
CA ALA A 11 -6.05 132.51 -75.30
C ALA A 11 -5.74 131.78 -73.98
N GLU A 12 -5.71 132.48 -72.83
CA GLU A 12 -5.47 131.81 -71.54
C GLU A 12 -6.68 130.97 -71.07
N SER A 13 -7.91 131.47 -71.29
CA SER A 13 -9.13 130.72 -70.99
C SER A 13 -9.24 129.45 -71.84
N THR A 14 -8.94 129.52 -73.14
CA THR A 14 -8.90 128.34 -74.02
C THR A 14 -7.78 127.37 -73.66
N VAL A 15 -6.61 127.84 -73.23
CA VAL A 15 -5.51 126.98 -72.76
C VAL A 15 -5.86 126.29 -71.44
N LEU A 16 -6.58 126.95 -70.52
CA LEU A 16 -7.07 126.33 -69.29
C LEU A 16 -8.16 125.30 -69.56
N ASP A 17 -9.09 125.60 -70.49
CA ASP A 17 -10.12 124.65 -70.89
C ASP A 17 -9.52 123.44 -71.63
N ASP A 18 -8.45 123.65 -72.41
CA ASP A 18 -7.70 122.60 -73.08
C ASP A 18 -6.85 121.77 -72.07
N SER A 19 -6.34 122.40 -71.01
CA SER A 19 -5.66 121.75 -69.88
C SER A 19 -6.63 120.94 -69.02
N LEU A 20 -7.83 121.48 -68.75
CA LEU A 20 -8.91 120.78 -68.06
C LEU A 20 -9.42 119.61 -68.88
N ASN A 21 -9.62 119.78 -70.19
CA ASN A 21 -10.00 118.71 -71.10
C ASN A 21 -8.91 117.63 -71.20
N LYS A 22 -7.63 118.01 -71.22
CA LYS A 22 -6.51 117.05 -71.14
C LYS A 22 -6.48 116.32 -69.79
N THR A 23 -6.68 117.02 -68.69
CA THR A 23 -6.68 116.42 -67.35
C THR A 23 -7.88 115.49 -67.15
N ASN A 24 -9.04 115.86 -67.69
CA ASN A 24 -10.24 115.03 -67.67
C ASN A 24 -10.09 113.82 -68.59
N ALA A 25 -9.49 113.98 -69.78
CA ALA A 25 -9.12 112.88 -70.66
C ALA A 25 -8.11 111.92 -70.01
N ILE A 26 -7.12 112.43 -69.27
CA ILE A 26 -6.16 111.63 -68.50
C ILE A 26 -6.88 110.94 -67.33
N SER A 27 -7.77 111.61 -66.61
CA SER A 27 -8.52 111.02 -65.48
C SER A 27 -9.47 109.91 -65.94
N VAL A 28 -10.14 110.11 -67.09
CA VAL A 28 -10.93 109.07 -67.77
C VAL A 28 -10.03 107.94 -68.26
N ALA A 29 -8.84 108.23 -68.79
CA ALA A 29 -7.88 107.21 -69.22
C ALA A 29 -7.31 106.41 -68.03
N ILE A 30 -7.02 107.06 -66.89
CA ILE A 30 -6.57 106.43 -65.66
C ILE A 30 -7.69 105.57 -65.08
N SER A 31 -8.92 106.09 -65.00
CA SER A 31 -10.09 105.34 -64.54
C SER A 31 -10.37 104.13 -65.43
N LYS A 32 -10.21 104.28 -66.76
CA LYS A 32 -10.31 103.18 -67.73
C LYS A 32 -9.20 102.16 -67.54
N LYS A 33 -7.94 102.58 -67.37
CA LYS A 33 -6.83 101.66 -67.09
C LYS A 33 -6.95 100.99 -65.72
N LEU A 34 -7.46 101.65 -64.70
CA LEU A 34 -7.74 101.08 -63.39
C LEU A 34 -8.88 100.07 -63.47
N ASN A 35 -9.94 100.36 -64.22
CA ASN A 35 -10.99 99.37 -64.49
C ASN A 35 -10.46 98.19 -65.32
N ASP A 36 -9.61 98.43 -66.31
CA ASP A 36 -8.98 97.36 -67.09
C ASP A 36 -8.04 96.51 -66.22
N ILE A 37 -7.29 97.11 -65.30
CA ILE A 37 -6.42 96.40 -64.35
C ILE A 37 -7.26 95.64 -63.32
N SER A 38 -8.31 96.25 -62.77
CA SER A 38 -9.23 95.61 -61.83
C SER A 38 -9.95 94.43 -62.49
N TYR A 39 -10.40 94.61 -63.73
CA TYR A 39 -10.98 93.56 -64.57
C TYR A 39 -9.97 92.45 -64.87
N LYS A 40 -8.74 92.79 -65.28
CA LYS A 40 -7.69 91.78 -65.53
C LYS A 40 -7.25 91.08 -64.24
N SER A 41 -7.24 91.75 -63.09
CA SER A 41 -6.91 91.20 -61.78
C SER A 41 -7.99 90.24 -61.30
N THR A 42 -9.26 90.63 -61.37
CA THR A 42 -10.40 89.76 -61.05
C THR A 42 -10.52 88.59 -62.02
N LEU A 43 -10.26 88.79 -63.32
CA LEU A 43 -10.21 87.71 -64.31
C LEU A 43 -9.04 86.75 -64.03
N SER A 44 -7.86 87.27 -63.66
CA SER A 44 -6.70 86.44 -63.29
C SER A 44 -6.95 85.67 -62.00
N ALA A 45 -7.54 86.30 -60.98
CA ALA A 45 -7.95 85.62 -59.75
C ALA A 45 -8.99 84.53 -60.04
N LYS A 46 -9.97 84.79 -60.93
CA LYS A 46 -10.98 83.82 -61.34
C LYS A 46 -10.40 82.65 -62.17
N LYS A 47 -9.32 82.88 -62.92
CA LYS A 47 -8.57 81.84 -63.65
C LYS A 47 -7.55 81.09 -62.80
N LEU A 48 -6.94 81.73 -61.81
CA LEU A 48 -5.92 81.13 -60.93
C LEU A 48 -6.54 80.36 -59.77
N LYS A 49 -7.70 80.78 -59.24
CA LYS A 49 -8.38 80.08 -58.16
C LYS A 49 -8.66 78.59 -58.46
N PRO A 50 -9.17 78.19 -59.64
CA PRO A 50 -9.32 76.76 -59.96
C PRO A 50 -7.96 76.06 -60.10
N LEU A 51 -6.93 76.72 -60.65
CA LEU A 51 -5.58 76.13 -60.74
C LEU A 51 -4.94 75.88 -59.36
N ILE A 52 -5.14 76.79 -58.40
CA ILE A 52 -4.67 76.61 -57.02
C ILE A 52 -5.45 75.46 -56.36
N SER A 53 -6.76 75.38 -56.59
CA SER A 53 -7.58 74.25 -56.13
C SER A 53 -7.13 72.91 -56.74
N ASP A 54 -6.74 72.90 -58.01
CA ASP A 54 -6.23 71.70 -58.70
C ASP A 54 -4.82 71.34 -58.18
N ILE A 55 -3.98 72.33 -57.86
CA ILE A 55 -2.67 72.13 -57.24
C ILE A 55 -2.82 71.58 -55.81
N ASP A 56 -3.76 72.11 -55.03
CA ASP A 56 -4.05 71.60 -53.68
C ASP A 56 -4.63 70.19 -53.75
N ALA A 57 -5.51 69.90 -54.71
CA ALA A 57 -6.01 68.56 -54.96
C ALA A 57 -4.87 67.61 -55.38
N LEU A 58 -3.96 68.04 -56.27
CA LEU A 58 -2.80 67.26 -56.67
C LEU A 58 -1.83 67.03 -55.50
N LYS A 59 -1.67 68.00 -54.61
CA LYS A 59 -0.85 67.86 -53.41
C LYS A 59 -1.45 66.84 -52.45
N ILE A 60 -2.76 66.91 -52.21
CA ILE A 60 -3.50 65.89 -51.43
C ILE A 60 -3.37 64.51 -52.10
N TYR A 61 -3.48 64.43 -53.42
CA TYR A 61 -3.26 63.18 -54.15
C TYR A 61 -1.84 62.65 -54.00
N ASN A 62 -0.82 63.51 -54.08
CA ASN A 62 0.57 63.10 -53.92
C ASN A 62 0.85 62.65 -52.49
N ASP A 63 0.38 63.40 -51.49
CA ASP A 63 0.49 63.04 -50.08
C ASP A 63 -0.23 61.71 -49.78
N ASN A 64 -1.37 61.45 -50.44
CA ASN A 64 -2.08 60.16 -50.35
C ASN A 64 -1.33 59.03 -51.05
N ILE A 65 -0.69 59.28 -52.20
CA ILE A 65 0.14 58.29 -52.91
C ILE A 65 1.36 57.93 -52.08
N ASP A 66 2.03 58.91 -51.49
CA ASP A 66 3.18 58.70 -50.61
C ASP A 66 2.79 57.92 -49.35
N SER A 67 1.64 58.25 -48.76
CA SER A 67 1.07 57.51 -47.63
C SER A 67 0.71 56.07 -48.02
N MET A 68 0.12 55.86 -49.19
CA MET A 68 -0.22 54.52 -49.69
C MET A 68 1.01 53.69 -50.05
N MET A 69 2.07 54.32 -50.57
CA MET A 69 3.37 53.67 -50.79
C MET A 69 4.01 53.20 -49.48
N LEU A 70 3.85 53.98 -48.41
CA LEU A 70 4.34 53.62 -47.08
C LEU A 70 3.57 52.41 -46.52
N ILE A 71 2.22 52.43 -46.60
CA ILE A 71 1.38 51.28 -46.23
C ILE A 71 1.71 50.03 -47.07
N LEU A 72 1.93 50.18 -48.39
CA LEU A 72 2.31 49.07 -49.27
C LEU A 72 3.66 48.45 -48.89
N LYS A 73 4.60 49.29 -48.45
CA LYS A 73 5.91 48.83 -47.98
C LYS A 73 5.76 48.05 -46.68
N ASP A 74 4.98 48.56 -45.74
CA ASP A 74 4.69 47.90 -44.47
C ASP A 74 3.97 46.55 -44.68
N VAL A 75 3.02 46.48 -45.64
CA VAL A 75 2.36 45.24 -46.08
C VAL A 75 3.36 44.24 -46.64
N LYS A 76 4.27 44.69 -47.49
CA LYS A 76 5.30 43.84 -48.10
C LYS A 76 6.28 43.31 -47.06
N ASP A 77 6.72 44.16 -46.13
CA ASP A 77 7.68 43.78 -45.09
C ASP A 77 7.04 42.82 -44.08
N TYR A 78 5.79 43.06 -43.67
CA TYR A 78 5.02 42.12 -42.85
C TYR A 78 4.76 40.78 -43.56
N ALA A 79 4.36 40.80 -44.82
CA ALA A 79 4.15 39.57 -45.59
C ALA A 79 5.44 38.76 -45.75
N LYS A 80 6.59 39.44 -45.87
CA LYS A 80 7.91 38.80 -45.92
C LYS A 80 8.27 38.17 -44.58
N GLU A 81 8.08 38.86 -43.46
CA GLU A 81 8.31 38.29 -42.13
C GLU A 81 7.38 37.10 -41.85
N ALA A 82 6.09 37.24 -42.13
CA ALA A 82 5.11 36.16 -42.01
C ALA A 82 5.50 34.94 -42.87
N SER A 83 5.99 35.15 -44.09
CA SER A 83 6.46 34.08 -44.97
C SER A 83 7.70 33.35 -44.42
N VAL A 84 8.62 34.07 -43.76
CA VAL A 84 9.79 33.45 -43.09
C VAL A 84 9.35 32.55 -41.95
N TYR A 85 8.41 33.02 -41.12
CA TYR A 85 7.86 32.21 -40.04
C TYR A 85 7.08 31.01 -40.57
N GLN A 86 6.23 31.19 -41.59
CA GLN A 86 5.52 30.08 -42.24
C GLN A 86 6.48 29.05 -42.83
N THR A 87 7.54 29.49 -43.51
CA THR A 87 8.53 28.59 -44.07
C THR A 87 9.26 27.83 -42.96
N THR A 88 9.56 28.47 -41.84
CA THR A 88 10.21 27.84 -40.68
C THR A 88 9.27 26.83 -40.01
N LEU A 89 8.01 27.19 -39.78
CA LEU A 89 6.99 26.32 -39.20
C LEU A 89 6.67 25.12 -40.10
N ASN A 90 6.64 25.32 -41.43
CA ASN A 90 6.34 24.27 -42.41
C ASN A 90 7.56 23.41 -42.78
N ARG A 91 8.80 23.83 -42.47
CA ARG A 91 10.03 23.10 -42.86
C ARG A 91 10.48 22.02 -41.89
N ILE A 92 9.81 21.84 -40.76
CA ILE A 92 10.42 21.12 -39.65
C ILE A 92 10.13 19.63 -39.72
N GLY A 93 11.22 18.87 -39.81
CA GLY A 93 11.27 17.43 -39.56
C GLY A 93 11.11 17.10 -38.07
N SER A 94 11.39 15.85 -37.72
CA SER A 94 11.15 15.33 -36.37
C SER A 94 11.74 16.23 -35.26
N ILE A 95 10.93 16.57 -34.26
CA ILE A 95 11.37 17.31 -33.07
C ILE A 95 12.03 16.29 -32.14
N ASP A 96 13.30 16.00 -32.40
CA ASP A 96 14.02 14.96 -31.66
C ASP A 96 14.64 15.50 -30.36
N ASN A 97 14.99 16.79 -30.32
CA ASN A 97 15.77 17.39 -29.24
C ASN A 97 15.06 18.57 -28.54
N ALA A 98 15.35 18.75 -27.25
CA ALA A 98 14.84 19.87 -26.44
C ALA A 98 15.24 21.25 -26.99
N VAL A 99 16.41 21.35 -27.62
CA VAL A 99 16.89 22.60 -28.25
C VAL A 99 16.02 22.96 -29.45
N ASP A 100 15.68 21.99 -30.29
CA ASP A 100 14.88 22.22 -31.48
C ASP A 100 13.42 22.46 -31.11
N CYS A 101 12.91 21.79 -30.06
CA CYS A 101 11.63 22.11 -29.46
C CYS A 101 11.57 23.57 -28.96
N LYS A 102 12.58 24.06 -28.23
CA LYS A 102 12.65 25.47 -27.78
C LYS A 102 12.65 26.46 -28.94
N LYS A 103 13.44 26.20 -29.99
CA LYS A 103 13.48 27.03 -31.19
C LYS A 103 12.11 27.07 -31.86
N TYR A 104 11.47 25.91 -32.00
CA TYR A 104 10.16 25.79 -32.62
C TYR A 104 9.08 26.57 -31.84
N ILE A 105 9.02 26.41 -30.52
CA ILE A 105 8.13 27.17 -29.65
C ILE A 105 8.39 28.68 -29.78
N SER A 106 9.67 29.08 -29.80
CA SER A 106 10.05 30.49 -29.96
C SER A 106 9.60 31.07 -31.31
N SER A 107 9.68 30.30 -32.40
CA SER A 107 9.17 30.69 -33.71
C SER A 107 7.65 30.84 -33.73
N ILE A 108 6.91 30.01 -32.99
CA ILE A 108 5.45 30.15 -32.87
C ILE A 108 5.09 31.40 -32.04
N ASP A 109 5.79 31.65 -30.94
CA ASP A 109 5.59 32.84 -30.10
C ASP A 109 5.92 34.12 -30.87
N GLN A 110 7.01 34.13 -31.64
CA GLN A 110 7.35 35.24 -32.52
C GLN A 110 6.27 35.47 -33.58
N ALA A 111 5.82 34.44 -34.29
CA ALA A 111 4.75 34.54 -35.29
C ALA A 111 3.45 35.11 -34.69
N ARG A 112 3.09 34.73 -33.47
CA ARG A 112 1.93 35.27 -32.76
C ARG A 112 2.12 36.70 -32.27
N ASN A 113 3.32 37.07 -31.82
CA ASN A 113 3.62 38.44 -31.44
C ASN A 113 3.52 39.37 -32.65
N THR A 114 4.02 38.94 -33.82
CA THR A 114 3.86 39.69 -35.06
C THR A 114 2.38 39.88 -35.42
N LEU A 115 1.55 38.83 -35.28
CA LEU A 115 0.10 38.92 -35.49
C LEU A 115 -0.58 39.90 -34.50
N ASN A 116 -0.21 39.87 -33.22
CA ASN A 116 -0.79 40.74 -32.19
C ASN A 116 -0.41 42.21 -32.36
N ASN A 117 0.84 42.50 -32.74
CA ASN A 117 1.30 43.87 -33.00
C ASN A 117 0.56 44.50 -34.20
N GLN A 118 0.22 43.69 -35.22
CA GLN A 118 -0.57 44.18 -36.35
C GLN A 118 -2.03 44.46 -35.99
N ASN A 119 -2.66 43.62 -35.16
CA ASN A 119 -4.04 43.85 -34.70
C ASN A 119 -4.22 45.13 -33.87
N GLN A 120 -3.14 45.68 -33.27
CA GLN A 120 -3.14 46.95 -32.56
C GLN A 120 -3.01 48.17 -33.49
N SER A 121 -2.57 47.96 -34.73
CA SER A 121 -2.48 48.99 -35.75
C SER A 121 -3.87 49.20 -36.37
N GLN A 122 -4.34 50.44 -36.51
CA GLN A 122 -5.72 50.78 -36.89
C GLN A 122 -6.14 50.37 -38.33
N GLU A 123 -5.32 49.61 -39.07
CA GLU A 123 -5.52 49.20 -40.47
C GLU A 123 -6.10 47.78 -40.60
N VAL A 124 -7.23 47.52 -39.94
CA VAL A 124 -7.87 46.19 -39.73
C VAL A 124 -8.41 45.52 -41.03
N GLY A 125 -8.13 46.09 -42.21
CA GLY A 125 -8.69 45.65 -43.50
C GLY A 125 -7.70 45.03 -44.48
N ILE A 126 -6.45 45.49 -44.50
CA ILE A 126 -5.53 45.27 -45.63
C ILE A 126 -4.79 43.91 -45.52
N PHE A 127 -4.66 43.38 -44.31
CA PHE A 127 -3.78 42.25 -43.99
C PHE A 127 -4.47 40.88 -43.84
N LYS A 128 -5.80 40.81 -43.97
CA LYS A 128 -6.62 39.61 -43.66
C LYS A 128 -6.15 38.31 -44.33
N GLY A 129 -5.63 38.39 -45.55
CA GLY A 129 -5.11 37.22 -46.28
C GLY A 129 -3.84 36.65 -45.64
N VAL A 130 -2.89 37.53 -45.28
CA VAL A 130 -1.64 37.16 -44.61
C VAL A 130 -1.95 36.64 -43.20
N ASP A 131 -2.84 37.32 -42.48
CA ASP A 131 -3.23 36.92 -41.12
C ASP A 131 -3.89 35.54 -41.09
N SER A 132 -4.84 35.27 -42.00
CA SER A 132 -5.49 33.96 -42.07
C SER A 132 -4.52 32.84 -42.41
N SER A 133 -3.55 33.10 -43.30
CA SER A 133 -2.49 32.13 -43.63
C SER A 133 -1.54 31.88 -42.45
N LEU A 134 -1.16 32.92 -41.72
CA LEU A 134 -0.28 32.82 -40.54
C LEU A 134 -0.97 32.11 -39.39
N ILE A 135 -2.25 32.42 -39.12
CA ILE A 135 -3.09 31.72 -38.14
C ILE A 135 -3.19 30.23 -38.48
N ARG A 136 -3.39 29.88 -39.76
CA ARG A 136 -3.41 28.48 -40.19
C ARG A 136 -2.09 27.78 -39.92
N SER A 137 -0.95 28.37 -40.30
CA SER A 137 0.36 27.78 -40.02
C SER A 137 0.65 27.65 -38.52
N ILE A 138 0.20 28.58 -37.70
CA ILE A 138 0.29 28.49 -36.24
C ILE A 138 -0.54 27.31 -35.72
N ASN A 139 -1.77 27.14 -36.19
CA ASN A 139 -2.63 26.03 -35.76
C ASN A 139 -2.06 24.67 -36.20
N ASP A 140 -1.54 24.59 -37.44
CA ASP A 140 -0.88 23.39 -37.95
C ASP A 140 0.39 23.06 -37.12
N ALA A 141 1.15 24.09 -36.72
CA ALA A 141 2.32 23.94 -35.86
C ALA A 141 1.99 23.48 -34.44
N GLU A 142 0.90 23.99 -33.85
CA GLU A 142 0.41 23.53 -32.55
C GLU A 142 -0.12 22.10 -32.61
N LEU A 143 -0.79 21.73 -33.70
CA LEU A 143 -1.23 20.36 -33.93
C LEU A 143 -0.01 19.44 -34.03
N HIS A 144 1.04 19.85 -34.73
CA HIS A 144 2.30 19.11 -34.79
C HIS A 144 2.91 18.90 -33.40
N LEU A 145 2.97 19.94 -32.55
CA LEU A 145 3.42 19.80 -31.15
C LEU A 145 2.60 18.76 -30.37
N LEU A 146 1.28 18.77 -30.51
CA LEU A 146 0.39 17.80 -29.87
C LEU A 146 0.66 16.37 -30.37
N THR A 147 0.87 16.21 -31.69
CA THR A 147 1.19 14.91 -32.29
C THR A 147 2.55 14.40 -31.83
N THR A 148 3.58 15.24 -31.79
CA THR A 148 4.90 14.88 -31.26
C THR A 148 4.80 14.47 -29.79
N PHE A 149 4.11 15.25 -28.95
CA PHE A 149 3.91 14.93 -27.54
C PHE A 149 3.24 13.56 -27.37
N ARG A 150 2.20 13.29 -28.16
CA ARG A 150 1.51 12.00 -28.14
C ARG A 150 2.41 10.84 -28.59
N ASN A 151 3.19 11.03 -29.65
CA ASN A 151 4.07 9.99 -30.20
C ASN A 151 5.19 9.62 -29.22
N LEU A 152 5.87 10.62 -28.64
CA LEU A 152 6.90 10.40 -27.62
C LEU A 152 6.33 9.66 -26.39
N LEU A 153 5.12 10.02 -25.95
CA LEU A 153 4.46 9.28 -24.87
C LEU A 153 4.16 7.82 -25.25
N ILE A 154 3.70 7.55 -26.46
CA ILE A 154 3.37 6.19 -26.92
C ILE A 154 4.62 5.33 -27.05
N GLU A 155 5.71 5.87 -27.60
CA GLU A 155 6.95 5.12 -27.83
C GLU A 155 7.60 4.67 -26.52
N ASN A 156 7.54 5.53 -25.50
CA ASN A 156 8.13 5.30 -24.18
C ASN A 156 7.15 4.68 -23.16
N SER A 157 5.86 4.53 -23.50
CA SER A 157 4.83 3.91 -22.63
C SER A 157 4.38 2.53 -23.13
N LYS A 158 5.32 1.70 -23.60
CA LYS A 158 5.00 0.33 -24.04
C LYS A 158 4.81 -0.61 -22.83
N PRO A 159 3.75 -1.44 -22.80
CA PRO A 159 3.53 -2.40 -21.73
C PRO A 159 4.67 -3.40 -21.61
N PHE A 160 5.01 -3.74 -20.37
CA PHE A 160 6.06 -4.70 -20.05
C PHE A 160 5.58 -5.68 -18.98
N ASP A 161 6.33 -6.75 -18.75
CA ASP A 161 6.05 -7.70 -17.67
C ASP A 161 6.75 -7.23 -16.38
N PRO A 162 6.02 -6.76 -15.36
CA PRO A 162 6.66 -6.26 -14.13
C PRO A 162 7.38 -7.38 -13.37
N GLN A 163 6.93 -8.63 -13.49
CA GLN A 163 7.54 -9.77 -12.79
C GLN A 163 9.02 -9.97 -13.20
N MET A 164 9.34 -9.69 -14.47
CA MET A 164 10.69 -9.80 -15.00
C MET A 164 11.66 -8.84 -14.30
N PHE A 165 11.23 -7.60 -14.05
CA PHE A 165 12.04 -6.57 -13.40
C PHE A 165 12.15 -6.80 -11.90
N MET A 166 11.05 -7.21 -11.26
CA MET A 166 11.03 -7.53 -9.83
C MET A 166 11.95 -8.71 -9.50
N THR A 167 11.95 -9.76 -10.33
CA THR A 167 12.82 -10.93 -10.14
C THR A 167 14.30 -10.55 -10.25
N LYS A 168 14.64 -9.62 -11.14
CA LYS A 168 16.01 -9.11 -11.31
C LYS A 168 16.39 -7.99 -10.34
N ARG A 169 15.42 -7.44 -9.59
CA ARG A 169 15.56 -6.23 -8.77
C ARG A 169 16.06 -5.03 -9.58
N GLU A 170 15.58 -4.91 -10.81
CA GLU A 170 15.84 -3.77 -11.68
C GLU A 170 14.70 -2.74 -11.53
N ALA A 171 15.03 -1.46 -11.67
CA ALA A 171 14.01 -0.40 -11.71
C ALA A 171 13.13 -0.55 -12.95
N PHE A 172 11.86 -0.16 -12.84
CA PHE A 172 10.97 -0.17 -14.00
C PHE A 172 11.43 0.85 -15.06
N PRO A 173 11.09 0.62 -16.33
CA PRO A 173 11.41 1.56 -17.41
C PRO A 173 10.93 2.97 -17.08
N PHE A 174 11.88 3.91 -17.09
CA PHE A 174 11.64 5.35 -16.90
C PHE A 174 12.00 6.10 -18.20
N PHE A 175 11.49 7.30 -18.36
CA PHE A 175 11.79 8.13 -19.52
C PHE A 175 13.25 8.60 -19.51
N GLU A 176 13.84 8.78 -20.68
CA GLU A 176 15.16 9.42 -20.80
C GLU A 176 15.04 10.92 -20.52
N GLU A 177 16.03 11.51 -19.85
CA GLU A 177 16.00 12.92 -19.43
C GLU A 177 15.70 13.89 -20.59
N GLU A 178 16.25 13.62 -21.78
CA GLU A 178 16.01 14.44 -22.98
C GLU A 178 14.54 14.39 -23.43
N THR A 179 13.93 13.20 -23.38
CA THR A 179 12.51 13.03 -23.74
C THR A 179 11.59 13.75 -22.76
N VAL A 180 11.87 13.66 -21.45
CA VAL A 180 11.09 14.40 -20.44
C VAL A 180 11.28 15.91 -20.58
N ALA A 181 12.49 16.37 -20.92
CA ALA A 181 12.73 17.78 -21.19
C ALA A 181 11.90 18.30 -22.38
N VAL A 182 11.77 17.54 -23.47
CA VAL A 182 10.90 17.88 -24.61
C VAL A 182 9.44 17.92 -24.16
N LEU A 183 8.95 16.89 -23.47
CA LEU A 183 7.56 16.83 -22.98
C LEU A 183 7.22 18.02 -22.06
N ARG A 184 8.14 18.38 -21.15
CA ARG A 184 8.00 19.51 -20.22
C ARG A 184 7.92 20.85 -20.96
N LEU A 185 8.73 21.05 -22.00
CA LEU A 185 8.69 22.27 -22.81
C LEU A 185 7.37 22.43 -23.55
N ILE A 186 6.87 21.34 -24.15
CA ILE A 186 5.57 21.34 -24.83
C ILE A 186 4.45 21.59 -23.82
N PHE A 187 4.50 20.95 -22.66
CA PHE A 187 3.51 21.16 -21.60
C PHE A 187 3.47 22.61 -21.12
N ALA A 188 4.64 23.18 -20.77
CA ALA A 188 4.76 24.56 -20.32
C ALA A 188 4.26 25.57 -21.38
N TYR A 189 4.42 25.27 -22.67
CA TYR A 189 3.88 26.10 -23.74
C TYR A 189 2.34 26.12 -23.73
N PHE A 190 1.67 24.97 -23.65
CA PHE A 190 0.20 24.91 -23.62
C PHE A 190 -0.39 25.38 -22.28
N GLU A 191 0.32 25.20 -21.17
CA GLU A 191 -0.05 25.72 -19.84
C GLU A 191 -0.15 27.25 -19.86
N ARG A 192 0.84 27.95 -20.44
CA ARG A 192 0.81 29.42 -20.59
C ARG A 192 -0.42 29.93 -21.34
N ARG A 193 -1.13 29.05 -22.06
CA ARG A 193 -2.33 29.37 -22.85
C ARG A 193 -3.63 28.81 -22.26
N ASN A 194 -3.59 28.18 -21.09
CA ASN A 194 -4.72 27.47 -20.49
C ASN A 194 -5.32 26.39 -21.42
N GLN A 195 -4.48 25.68 -22.18
CA GLN A 195 -4.88 24.59 -23.09
C GLN A 195 -4.29 23.23 -22.69
N ASP A 196 -3.73 23.15 -21.48
CA ASP A 196 -3.11 21.98 -20.85
C ASP A 196 -4.09 20.82 -20.62
N ALA A 197 -5.39 21.08 -20.42
CA ALA A 197 -6.39 20.04 -20.18
C ALA A 197 -6.44 18.94 -21.25
N LYS A 198 -6.15 19.26 -22.53
CA LYS A 198 -6.08 18.26 -23.61
C LYS A 198 -4.84 17.37 -23.48
N LEU A 199 -3.70 17.95 -23.10
CA LEU A 199 -2.46 17.21 -22.88
C LEU A 199 -2.58 16.28 -21.68
N VAL A 200 -3.14 16.77 -20.57
CA VAL A 200 -3.38 15.96 -19.36
C VAL A 200 -4.23 14.74 -19.69
N LYS A 201 -5.30 14.89 -20.48
CA LYS A 201 -6.10 13.73 -20.94
C LYS A 201 -5.30 12.71 -21.73
N VAL A 202 -4.44 13.16 -22.65
CA VAL A 202 -3.56 12.26 -23.41
C VAL A 202 -2.58 11.52 -22.49
N VAL A 203 -1.98 12.23 -21.52
CA VAL A 203 -1.11 11.62 -20.50
C VAL A 203 -1.88 10.54 -19.74
N VAL A 204 -3.04 10.88 -19.16
CA VAL A 204 -3.87 9.95 -18.39
C VAL A 204 -4.22 8.71 -19.23
N GLU A 205 -4.69 8.88 -20.47
CA GLU A 205 -5.06 7.76 -21.35
C GLU A 205 -3.87 6.82 -21.64
N GLN A 206 -2.70 7.38 -21.99
CA GLN A 206 -1.53 6.55 -22.31
C GLN A 206 -0.92 5.89 -21.08
N ARG A 207 -0.81 6.60 -19.95
CA ARG A 207 -0.26 6.04 -18.70
C ARG A 207 -1.19 5.02 -18.08
N PHE A 208 -2.50 5.26 -18.09
CA PHE A 208 -3.50 4.25 -17.69
C PHE A 208 -3.36 2.97 -18.51
N ARG A 209 -3.26 3.10 -19.85
CA ARG A 209 -3.11 1.94 -20.74
C ARG A 209 -1.84 1.15 -20.45
N LEU A 210 -0.70 1.83 -20.26
CA LEU A 210 0.56 1.20 -19.90
C LEU A 210 0.43 0.36 -18.63
N VAL A 211 -0.10 0.95 -17.55
CA VAL A 211 -0.20 0.27 -16.26
C VAL A 211 -1.23 -0.86 -16.33
N TYR A 212 -2.39 -0.63 -16.94
CA TYR A 212 -3.44 -1.64 -17.08
C TYR A 212 -2.96 -2.88 -17.83
N GLU A 213 -2.39 -2.71 -19.04
CA GLU A 213 -1.93 -3.83 -19.87
C GLU A 213 -0.72 -4.56 -19.24
N SER A 214 0.11 -3.87 -18.46
CA SER A 214 1.23 -4.48 -17.73
C SER A 214 0.75 -5.32 -16.53
N MET A 215 -0.30 -4.84 -15.83
CA MET A 215 -0.86 -5.51 -14.64
C MET A 215 -1.79 -6.69 -14.99
N GLU A 216 -2.43 -6.70 -16.16
CA GLU A 216 -3.33 -7.78 -16.60
C GLU A 216 -2.62 -9.15 -16.61
N ARG A 217 -1.33 -9.19 -16.93
CA ARG A 217 -0.53 -10.43 -16.91
C ARG A 217 -0.35 -10.97 -15.49
N LEU A 218 -0.18 -10.08 -14.52
CA LEU A 218 -0.03 -10.44 -13.11
C LEU A 218 -1.36 -10.90 -12.50
N GLU A 219 -2.47 -10.36 -12.97
CA GLU A 219 -3.82 -10.70 -12.50
C GLU A 219 -4.11 -12.21 -12.57
N MET A 220 -3.59 -12.89 -13.60
CA MET A 220 -3.75 -14.35 -13.75
C MET A 220 -3.18 -15.14 -12.57
N PHE A 221 -2.09 -14.68 -11.96
CA PHE A 221 -1.41 -15.36 -10.84
C PHE A 221 -2.03 -15.05 -9.47
N VAL A 222 -2.88 -14.03 -9.40
CA VAL A 222 -3.62 -13.66 -8.19
C VAL A 222 -4.88 -14.51 -8.06
N LYS A 223 -5.50 -14.89 -9.19
CA LYS A 223 -6.77 -15.64 -9.19
C LYS A 223 -6.68 -16.93 -8.38
N PRO A 224 -7.71 -17.25 -7.58
CA PRO A 224 -7.71 -18.43 -6.74
C PRO A 224 -7.67 -19.71 -7.59
N SER A 225 -6.73 -20.60 -7.28
CA SER A 225 -6.57 -21.89 -7.96
C SER A 225 -6.70 -23.03 -6.96
N LEU A 226 -7.59 -23.98 -7.25
CA LEU A 226 -7.77 -25.22 -6.48
C LEU A 226 -6.78 -26.28 -6.96
N ASN A 227 -5.49 -26.05 -6.74
CA ASN A 227 -4.52 -27.14 -6.76
C ASN A 227 -4.57 -27.78 -5.37
N SER A 228 -5.01 -29.04 -5.26
CA SER A 228 -5.44 -29.74 -4.03
C SER A 228 -4.43 -29.85 -2.85
N LYS A 229 -3.37 -29.04 -2.80
CA LYS A 229 -2.47 -28.89 -1.66
C LYS A 229 -2.97 -27.78 -0.75
N THR A 230 -2.69 -27.93 0.54
CA THR A 230 -2.87 -26.85 1.50
C THR A 230 -1.98 -25.66 1.12
N TYR A 231 -2.44 -24.44 1.38
CA TYR A 231 -1.72 -23.22 1.00
C TYR A 231 -0.29 -23.20 1.57
N GLU A 232 0.67 -22.88 0.69
CA GLU A 232 2.07 -22.65 1.02
C GLU A 232 2.36 -21.15 0.90
N LYS A 233 3.21 -20.63 1.78
CA LYS A 233 3.54 -19.20 1.79
C LYS A 233 4.07 -18.73 0.43
N ASN A 234 3.62 -17.57 -0.04
CA ASN A 234 3.99 -16.98 -1.33
C ASN A 234 3.62 -17.85 -2.55
N SER A 235 2.72 -18.83 -2.42
CA SER A 235 2.27 -19.59 -3.59
C SER A 235 1.26 -18.81 -4.43
N ASN A 236 0.65 -17.76 -3.87
CA ASN A 236 -0.24 -16.85 -4.60
C ASN A 236 0.52 -15.58 -5.05
N GLY A 237 0.16 -15.04 -6.22
CA GLY A 237 0.78 -13.85 -6.80
C GLY A 237 0.37 -12.51 -6.17
N VAL A 238 -0.46 -12.48 -5.13
CA VAL A 238 -1.00 -11.24 -4.53
C VAL A 238 0.09 -10.28 -4.05
N ASN A 239 1.18 -10.79 -3.45
CA ASN A 239 2.28 -9.95 -2.98
C ASN A 239 3.05 -9.33 -4.15
N ASN A 240 3.28 -10.10 -5.22
CA ASN A 240 3.96 -9.58 -6.41
C ASN A 240 3.08 -8.54 -7.13
N TYR A 241 1.77 -8.78 -7.19
CA TYR A 241 0.82 -7.82 -7.73
C TYR A 241 0.81 -6.52 -6.93
N SER A 242 0.76 -6.60 -5.60
CA SER A 242 0.73 -5.41 -4.74
C SER A 242 2.05 -4.63 -4.79
N GLU A 243 3.19 -5.30 -4.81
CA GLU A 243 4.50 -4.67 -4.96
C GLU A 243 4.69 -4.01 -6.33
N ALA A 244 4.26 -4.68 -7.42
CA ALA A 244 4.25 -4.08 -8.76
C ALA A 244 3.34 -2.84 -8.80
N PHE A 245 2.14 -2.93 -8.21
CA PHE A 245 1.19 -1.83 -8.14
C PHE A 245 1.75 -0.62 -7.41
N ILE A 246 2.37 -0.83 -6.24
CA ILE A 246 3.05 0.22 -5.47
C ILE A 246 4.18 0.83 -6.30
N SER A 247 4.98 0.00 -6.98
CA SER A 247 6.08 0.47 -7.82
C SER A 247 5.57 1.36 -8.97
N PHE A 248 4.46 1.00 -9.61
CA PHE A 248 3.81 1.87 -10.59
C PHE A 248 3.36 3.21 -9.98
N ILE A 249 2.72 3.22 -8.82
CA ILE A 249 2.32 4.47 -8.14
C ILE A 249 3.54 5.37 -7.90
N THR A 250 4.62 4.83 -7.35
CA THR A 250 5.85 5.60 -7.07
C THR A 250 6.49 6.16 -8.34
N ASN A 251 6.57 5.37 -9.41
CA ASN A 251 7.16 5.78 -10.68
C ASN A 251 6.30 6.80 -11.42
N GLU A 252 4.98 6.65 -11.42
CA GLU A 252 4.07 7.64 -12.02
C GLU A 252 4.15 8.98 -11.28
N ASN A 253 4.18 8.97 -9.94
CA ASN A 253 4.34 10.19 -9.17
C ASN A 253 5.66 10.89 -9.51
N ALA A 254 6.78 10.16 -9.55
CA ALA A 254 8.08 10.70 -9.94
C ALA A 254 8.06 11.31 -11.36
N PHE A 255 7.41 10.64 -12.32
CA PHE A 255 7.25 11.15 -13.68
C PHE A 255 6.42 12.43 -13.73
N TYR A 256 5.30 12.51 -13.00
CA TYR A 256 4.46 13.72 -12.97
C TYR A 256 5.13 14.88 -12.22
N GLU A 257 5.93 14.58 -11.20
CA GLU A 257 6.77 15.58 -10.54
C GLU A 257 7.74 16.24 -11.51
N GLU A 258 8.33 15.46 -12.42
CA GLU A 258 9.25 15.96 -13.43
C GLU A 258 8.52 16.68 -14.59
N LEU A 259 7.36 16.17 -15.01
CA LEU A 259 6.58 16.74 -16.11
C LEU A 259 5.96 18.11 -15.74
N PHE A 260 5.44 18.25 -14.51
CA PHE A 260 4.70 19.43 -14.06
C PHE A 260 5.53 20.42 -13.23
N GLU A 261 6.86 20.33 -13.27
CA GLU A 261 7.77 21.14 -12.44
C GLU A 261 7.49 22.66 -12.53
N SER A 262 7.10 23.15 -13.71
CA SER A 262 6.90 24.58 -13.98
C SER A 262 5.54 25.13 -13.54
N ASN A 263 4.60 24.29 -13.07
CA ASN A 263 3.22 24.70 -12.82
C ASN A 263 3.01 25.26 -11.40
N LYS A 264 2.24 26.36 -11.28
CA LYS A 264 1.93 27.00 -10.00
C LYS A 264 1.04 26.12 -9.09
N ASN A 265 0.18 25.29 -9.67
CA ASN A 265 -0.72 24.36 -8.97
C ASN A 265 -0.22 22.91 -9.06
N ARG A 266 1.11 22.71 -9.10
CA ARG A 266 1.77 21.41 -9.29
C ARG A 266 1.20 20.30 -8.42
N SER A 267 1.04 20.53 -7.11
CA SER A 267 0.57 19.48 -6.19
C SER A 267 -0.84 18.99 -6.52
N GLN A 268 -1.75 19.90 -6.84
CA GLN A 268 -3.13 19.56 -7.18
C GLN A 268 -3.22 18.87 -8.54
N LEU A 269 -2.47 19.37 -9.53
CA LEU A 269 -2.45 18.77 -10.87
C LEU A 269 -1.88 17.34 -10.86
N ILE A 270 -0.81 17.10 -10.09
CA ILE A 270 -0.25 15.76 -9.89
C ILE A 270 -1.30 14.84 -9.26
N SER A 271 -1.95 15.30 -8.19
CA SER A 271 -2.99 14.54 -7.50
C SER A 271 -4.14 14.18 -8.42
N ASP A 272 -4.69 15.15 -9.16
CA ASP A 272 -5.81 14.94 -10.07
C ASP A 272 -5.45 13.98 -11.21
N THR A 273 -4.22 14.08 -11.74
CA THR A 273 -3.72 13.18 -12.79
C THR A 273 -3.52 11.75 -12.26
N LEU A 274 -2.93 11.59 -11.07
CA LEU A 274 -2.78 10.29 -10.42
C LEU A 274 -4.13 9.64 -10.15
N ILE A 275 -5.09 10.40 -9.61
CA ILE A 275 -6.46 9.94 -9.35
C ILE A 275 -7.07 9.42 -10.66
N ALA A 276 -7.00 10.20 -11.74
CA ALA A 276 -7.59 9.82 -13.02
C ALA A 276 -6.97 8.56 -13.65
N VAL A 277 -5.69 8.27 -13.39
CA VAL A 277 -5.00 7.05 -13.83
C VAL A 277 -5.34 5.87 -12.93
N PHE A 278 -5.29 6.03 -11.61
CA PHE A 278 -5.35 4.92 -10.67
C PHE A 278 -6.77 4.57 -10.19
N GLU A 279 -7.77 5.44 -10.34
CA GLU A 279 -9.16 5.19 -9.89
C GLU A 279 -9.68 3.81 -10.35
N LYS A 280 -9.65 3.55 -11.66
CA LYS A 280 -10.11 2.26 -12.24
C LYS A 280 -9.19 1.09 -11.90
N LEU A 281 -7.89 1.34 -11.68
CA LEU A 281 -6.93 0.30 -11.33
C LEU A 281 -7.11 -0.16 -9.87
N ILE A 282 -7.39 0.78 -8.98
CA ILE A 282 -7.75 0.54 -7.57
C ILE A 282 -9.05 -0.26 -7.52
N ASP A 283 -10.06 0.10 -8.31
CA ASP A 283 -11.30 -0.67 -8.40
C ASP A 283 -11.05 -2.12 -8.86
N ASN A 284 -10.15 -2.34 -9.84
CA ASN A 284 -9.77 -3.68 -10.25
C ASN A 284 -9.06 -4.45 -9.12
N PHE A 285 -8.14 -3.81 -8.42
CA PHE A 285 -7.47 -4.42 -7.27
C PHE A 285 -8.48 -4.81 -6.18
N ILE A 286 -9.43 -3.93 -5.83
CA ILE A 286 -10.48 -4.21 -4.85
C ILE A 286 -11.33 -5.41 -5.29
N ARG A 287 -11.68 -5.49 -6.58
CA ARG A 287 -12.42 -6.63 -7.14
C ARG A 287 -11.64 -7.94 -6.99
N LEU A 288 -10.35 -7.96 -7.32
CA LEU A 288 -9.49 -9.15 -7.18
C LEU A 288 -9.36 -9.60 -5.73
N ILE A 289 -9.16 -8.66 -4.82
CA ILE A 289 -9.10 -8.95 -3.39
C ILE A 289 -10.43 -9.50 -2.88
N LYS A 290 -11.57 -9.00 -3.38
CA LYS A 290 -12.88 -9.55 -3.05
C LYS A 290 -13.03 -11.00 -3.52
N GLU A 291 -12.68 -11.30 -4.76
CA GLU A 291 -12.72 -12.67 -5.28
C GLU A 291 -11.85 -13.63 -4.45
N LEU A 292 -10.66 -13.17 -4.04
CA LEU A 292 -9.79 -13.92 -3.12
C LEU A 292 -10.41 -14.10 -1.73
N THR A 293 -11.01 -13.05 -1.18
CA THR A 293 -11.65 -13.08 0.14
C THR A 293 -12.81 -14.07 0.16
N ASP A 294 -13.65 -14.07 -0.87
CA ASP A 294 -14.78 -14.99 -1.03
C ASP A 294 -14.28 -16.45 -1.17
N PHE A 295 -13.18 -16.67 -1.90
CA PHE A 295 -12.53 -17.98 -2.00
C PHE A 295 -11.95 -18.48 -0.68
N ILE A 296 -11.29 -17.61 0.08
CA ILE A 296 -10.75 -17.98 1.40
C ILE A 296 -11.89 -18.35 2.36
N GLU A 297 -13.03 -17.67 2.25
CA GLU A 297 -14.19 -17.92 3.10
C GLU A 297 -14.82 -19.30 2.86
N THR A 298 -14.81 -19.79 1.61
CA THR A 298 -15.27 -21.15 1.27
C THR A 298 -14.23 -22.23 1.61
N HIS A 299 -12.94 -21.88 1.67
CA HIS A 299 -11.83 -22.82 1.87
C HIS A 299 -10.92 -22.47 3.06
N LEU A 300 -11.51 -22.09 4.20
CA LEU A 300 -10.77 -21.69 5.40
C LEU A 300 -9.75 -22.74 5.89
N ASP A 301 -10.08 -24.03 5.81
CA ASP A 301 -9.22 -25.12 6.30
C ASP A 301 -7.92 -25.27 5.49
N THR A 302 -8.01 -25.04 4.17
CA THR A 302 -6.90 -25.29 3.25
C THR A 302 -6.16 -24.01 2.86
N HIS A 303 -6.87 -22.91 2.69
CA HIS A 303 -6.35 -21.63 2.19
C HIS A 303 -6.48 -20.49 3.20
N GLY A 304 -6.91 -20.74 4.45
CA GLY A 304 -7.06 -19.71 5.47
C GLY A 304 -5.79 -18.88 5.71
N PHE A 305 -4.60 -19.48 5.58
CA PHE A 305 -3.33 -18.75 5.75
C PHE A 305 -3.05 -17.70 4.66
N LEU A 306 -3.69 -17.79 3.49
CA LEU A 306 -3.62 -16.77 2.44
C LEU A 306 -4.20 -15.43 2.92
N SER A 307 -5.16 -15.44 3.85
CA SER A 307 -5.76 -14.22 4.40
C SER A 307 -4.73 -13.28 5.03
N PHE A 308 -3.64 -13.81 5.59
CA PHE A 308 -2.59 -12.99 6.18
C PHE A 308 -1.80 -12.20 5.12
N GLU A 309 -1.48 -12.83 3.99
CA GLU A 309 -0.77 -12.17 2.87
C GLU A 309 -1.67 -11.14 2.17
N VAL A 310 -2.96 -11.46 2.01
CA VAL A 310 -3.95 -10.53 1.46
C VAL A 310 -4.06 -9.28 2.33
N ILE A 311 -4.11 -9.41 3.66
CA ILE A 311 -4.15 -8.25 4.58
C ILE A 311 -2.89 -7.41 4.45
N GLU A 312 -1.73 -8.05 4.45
CA GLU A 312 -0.44 -7.36 4.32
C GLU A 312 -0.39 -6.56 3.01
N SER A 313 -0.75 -7.19 1.90
CA SER A 313 -0.85 -6.53 0.59
C SER A 313 -1.83 -5.35 0.62
N CYS A 314 -3.01 -5.52 1.19
CA CYS A 314 -4.00 -4.45 1.33
C CYS A 314 -3.51 -3.27 2.18
N GLN A 315 -2.84 -3.54 3.30
CA GLN A 315 -2.31 -2.49 4.18
C GLN A 315 -1.16 -1.74 3.52
N ASN A 316 -0.27 -2.44 2.80
CA ASN A 316 0.82 -1.83 2.05
C ASN A 316 0.27 -0.91 0.95
N VAL A 317 -0.65 -1.40 0.11
CA VAL A 317 -1.27 -0.57 -0.93
C VAL A 317 -1.97 0.65 -0.32
N ARG A 318 -2.74 0.47 0.76
CA ARG A 318 -3.41 1.59 1.45
C ARG A 318 -2.42 2.64 1.95
N LYS A 319 -1.29 2.23 2.52
CA LYS A 319 -0.26 3.14 3.01
C LYS A 319 0.26 4.05 1.88
N TYR A 320 0.58 3.48 0.73
CA TYR A 320 1.06 4.24 -0.43
C TYR A 320 -0.04 5.09 -1.07
N CYS A 321 -1.29 4.60 -1.11
CA CYS A 321 -2.41 5.43 -1.55
C CYS A 321 -2.58 6.68 -0.67
N HIS A 322 -2.43 6.54 0.65
CA HIS A 322 -2.49 7.69 1.57
C HIS A 322 -1.31 8.65 1.36
N GLU A 323 -0.09 8.13 1.20
CA GLU A 323 1.11 8.93 0.97
C GLU A 323 1.03 9.80 -0.29
N TYR A 324 0.37 9.31 -1.35
CA TYR A 324 0.20 10.00 -2.62
C TYR A 324 -1.19 10.65 -2.84
N ASN A 325 -1.97 10.87 -1.77
CA ASN A 325 -3.30 11.51 -1.81
C ASN A 325 -4.36 10.81 -2.71
N LEU A 326 -4.27 9.48 -2.85
CA LEU A 326 -5.23 8.66 -3.59
C LEU A 326 -6.41 8.18 -2.72
N ASP A 327 -6.58 8.71 -1.50
CA ASP A 327 -7.63 8.29 -0.57
C ASP A 327 -9.04 8.47 -1.14
N SER A 328 -9.26 9.46 -2.00
CA SER A 328 -10.55 9.69 -2.67
C SER A 328 -10.95 8.55 -3.61
N CYS A 329 -9.99 7.79 -4.14
CA CYS A 329 -10.23 6.62 -4.99
C CYS A 329 -10.67 5.41 -4.17
N ILE A 330 -10.40 5.40 -2.85
CA ILE A 330 -10.80 4.31 -1.97
C ILE A 330 -12.27 4.51 -1.64
N SER A 331 -13.13 3.79 -2.36
CA SER A 331 -14.57 3.83 -2.10
C SER A 331 -14.90 3.37 -0.68
N SER A 332 -16.04 3.82 -0.14
CA SER A 332 -16.57 3.32 1.14
C SER A 332 -16.75 1.80 1.16
N GLN A 333 -16.97 1.19 -0.01
CA GLN A 333 -17.03 -0.25 -0.19
C GLN A 333 -15.67 -0.92 0.03
N ALA A 334 -14.57 -0.29 -0.36
CA ALA A 334 -13.22 -0.78 -0.10
C ALA A 334 -12.89 -0.78 1.40
N GLU A 335 -13.32 0.25 2.15
CA GLU A 335 -13.16 0.28 3.61
C GLU A 335 -13.96 -0.83 4.31
N GLN A 336 -15.19 -1.08 3.86
CA GLN A 336 -15.99 -2.19 4.34
C GLN A 336 -15.31 -3.53 4.05
N MET A 337 -14.74 -3.71 2.85
CA MET A 337 -13.98 -4.91 2.49
C MET A 337 -12.74 -5.08 3.36
N LEU A 338 -11.95 -4.03 3.60
CA LEU A 338 -10.80 -4.09 4.51
C LEU A 338 -11.20 -4.55 5.92
N ASN A 339 -12.36 -4.11 6.41
CA ASN A 339 -12.90 -4.56 7.70
C ASN A 339 -13.34 -6.05 7.66
N LEU A 340 -13.91 -6.52 6.54
CA LEU A 340 -14.25 -7.94 6.37
C LEU A 340 -13.00 -8.82 6.33
N ILE A 341 -11.96 -8.39 5.62
CA ILE A 341 -10.69 -9.12 5.53
C ILE A 341 -10.03 -9.19 6.90
N LYS A 342 -10.05 -8.12 7.70
CA LYS A 342 -9.54 -8.14 9.10
C LYS A 342 -10.20 -9.21 9.98
N ASN A 343 -11.46 -9.57 9.70
CA ASN A 343 -12.17 -10.61 10.45
C ASN A 343 -11.82 -12.03 10.00
N GLN A 344 -11.27 -12.22 8.80
CA GLN A 344 -10.97 -13.58 8.31
C GLN A 344 -9.88 -14.31 9.09
N PRO A 345 -8.73 -13.70 9.42
CA PRO A 345 -7.75 -14.36 10.28
C PRO A 345 -8.29 -14.75 11.64
N ILE A 346 -9.23 -13.98 12.20
CA ILE A 346 -9.91 -14.34 13.47
C ILE A 346 -10.65 -15.67 13.29
N LYS A 347 -11.35 -15.84 12.16
CA LYS A 347 -12.00 -17.12 11.81
C LYS A 347 -10.97 -18.23 11.67
N VAL A 348 -9.80 -17.98 11.07
CA VAL A 348 -8.71 -18.96 10.97
C VAL A 348 -8.20 -19.38 12.35
N PHE A 349 -7.90 -18.42 13.23
CA PHE A 349 -7.41 -18.71 14.59
C PHE A 349 -8.44 -19.48 15.43
N SER A 350 -9.71 -19.10 15.39
CA SER A 350 -10.77 -19.82 16.10
C SER A 350 -11.02 -21.21 15.52
N ASN A 351 -10.92 -21.39 14.19
CA ASN A 351 -11.02 -22.69 13.55
C ASN A 351 -9.86 -23.61 13.93
N ILE A 352 -8.63 -23.11 14.07
CA ILE A 352 -7.49 -23.92 14.56
C ILE A 352 -7.80 -24.53 15.93
N LEU A 353 -8.34 -23.75 16.87
CA LEU A 353 -8.71 -24.28 18.19
C LEU A 353 -9.86 -25.28 18.10
N ARG A 354 -10.87 -24.99 17.28
CA ARG A 354 -12.00 -25.91 17.04
C ARG A 354 -11.55 -27.23 16.41
N ASP A 355 -10.59 -27.20 15.50
CA ASP A 355 -10.04 -28.39 14.86
C ASP A 355 -9.30 -29.28 15.86
N ILE A 356 -8.59 -28.67 16.83
CA ILE A 356 -7.96 -29.42 17.93
C ILE A 356 -9.05 -30.14 18.73
N ASP A 357 -10.09 -29.42 19.17
CA ASP A 357 -11.22 -30.00 19.91
C ASP A 357 -11.89 -31.15 19.12
N ASN A 358 -12.24 -30.91 17.85
CA ASN A 358 -12.85 -31.91 16.96
C ASN A 358 -11.94 -33.13 16.77
N GLY A 359 -10.63 -32.92 16.63
CA GLY A 359 -9.65 -33.99 16.50
C GLY A 359 -9.67 -34.96 17.69
N TYR A 360 -9.89 -34.46 18.90
CA TYR A 360 -10.02 -35.30 20.10
C TYR A 360 -11.43 -35.88 20.28
N LEU A 361 -12.49 -35.19 19.86
CA LEU A 361 -13.86 -35.71 19.88
C LEU A 361 -14.00 -36.96 19.00
N HIS A 362 -13.44 -36.92 17.78
CA HIS A 362 -13.50 -38.03 16.82
C HIS A 362 -12.50 -39.16 17.08
N LEU A 363 -11.63 -39.01 18.07
CA LEU A 363 -10.65 -40.03 18.42
C LEU A 363 -11.33 -41.19 19.16
N SER A 364 -11.47 -42.34 18.50
CA SER A 364 -12.14 -43.53 19.05
C SER A 364 -11.24 -44.38 19.95
N SER A 365 -9.93 -44.36 19.72
CA SER A 365 -8.94 -45.10 20.51
C SER A 365 -7.61 -44.35 20.58
N LEU A 366 -6.91 -44.49 21.70
CA LEU A 366 -5.56 -43.96 21.89
C LEU A 366 -4.51 -45.03 21.54
N PRO A 367 -3.27 -44.62 21.18
CA PRO A 367 -2.19 -45.56 20.87
C PRO A 367 -1.93 -46.54 22.01
N THR A 368 -1.56 -47.78 21.70
CA THR A 368 -1.26 -48.80 22.74
C THR A 368 0.03 -48.50 23.51
N ASP A 369 1.02 -47.86 22.86
CA ASP A 369 2.24 -47.39 23.49
C ASP A 369 2.08 -45.91 23.92
N PRO A 370 2.23 -45.58 25.22
CA PRO A 370 2.09 -44.21 25.70
C PRO A 370 3.17 -43.26 25.19
N THR A 371 4.27 -43.75 24.62
CA THR A 371 5.30 -42.88 24.03
C THR A 371 4.93 -42.38 22.63
N THR A 372 3.87 -42.94 22.03
CA THR A 372 3.45 -42.60 20.66
C THR A 372 2.78 -41.22 20.61
N ILE A 373 3.19 -40.42 19.62
CA ILE A 373 2.63 -39.08 19.39
C ILE A 373 1.23 -39.22 18.79
N VAL A 374 0.27 -38.51 19.39
CA VAL A 374 -1.14 -38.56 18.98
C VAL A 374 -1.38 -37.66 17.77
N ARG A 375 -2.22 -38.10 16.83
CA ARG A 375 -2.48 -37.42 15.55
C ARG A 375 -2.84 -35.92 15.70
N PRO A 376 -3.81 -35.51 16.56
CA PRO A 376 -4.08 -34.10 16.85
C PRO A 376 -2.85 -33.25 17.20
N ILE A 377 -1.86 -33.82 17.89
CA ILE A 377 -0.62 -33.13 18.25
C ILE A 377 0.30 -32.98 17.03
N SER A 378 0.43 -34.02 16.21
CA SER A 378 1.13 -33.92 14.93
C SER A 378 0.50 -32.87 14.02
N GLU A 379 -0.84 -32.82 13.92
CA GLU A 379 -1.55 -31.81 13.13
C GLU A 379 -1.35 -30.40 13.69
N LEU A 380 -1.33 -30.24 15.02
CA LEU A 380 -0.98 -28.98 15.66
C LEU A 380 0.43 -28.52 15.30
N THR A 381 1.44 -29.39 15.34
CA THR A 381 2.82 -28.99 14.97
C THR A 381 2.92 -28.46 13.55
N ASN A 382 2.18 -29.06 12.59
CA ASN A 382 2.12 -28.55 11.22
C ASN A 382 1.46 -27.16 11.14
N LYS A 383 0.38 -26.92 11.90
CA LYS A 383 -0.27 -25.60 11.97
C LYS A 383 0.62 -24.55 12.63
N LEU A 384 1.30 -24.91 13.72
CA LEU A 384 2.25 -24.05 14.42
C LEU A 384 3.45 -23.69 13.54
N LYS A 385 3.96 -24.64 12.75
CA LYS A 385 5.01 -24.37 11.75
C LYS A 385 4.58 -23.27 10.77
N ARG A 386 3.34 -23.36 10.25
CA ARG A 386 2.80 -22.34 9.32
C ARG A 386 2.61 -20.97 9.96
N ILE A 387 2.20 -20.92 11.23
CA ILE A 387 2.14 -19.66 11.98
C ILE A 387 3.54 -19.05 12.09
N ASN A 388 4.57 -19.87 12.33
CA ASN A 388 5.95 -19.40 12.39
C ASN A 388 6.47 -18.90 11.05
N ASP A 389 6.15 -19.59 9.95
CA ASP A 389 6.51 -19.17 8.59
C ASP A 389 5.88 -17.80 8.23
N ASN A 390 4.69 -17.50 8.78
CA ASN A 390 3.92 -16.26 8.58
C ASN A 390 3.91 -15.31 9.79
N LYS A 391 4.93 -15.39 10.66
CA LYS A 391 4.97 -14.66 11.94
C LYS A 391 4.74 -13.14 11.83
N GLU A 392 5.30 -12.50 10.80
CA GLU A 392 5.21 -11.04 10.61
C GLU A 392 3.77 -10.62 10.30
N SER A 393 3.15 -11.29 9.33
CA SER A 393 1.76 -11.08 8.94
C SER A 393 0.80 -11.42 10.09
N CYS A 394 1.12 -12.44 10.90
CA CYS A 394 0.36 -12.75 12.12
C CYS A 394 0.49 -11.65 13.19
N TRP A 395 1.67 -11.05 13.40
CA TRP A 395 1.85 -9.93 14.32
C TRP A 395 1.07 -8.69 13.88
N LEU A 396 1.04 -8.42 12.57
CA LEU A 396 0.29 -7.29 12.03
C LEU A 396 -1.21 -7.40 12.33
N VAL A 397 -1.77 -8.59 12.16
CA VAL A 397 -3.19 -8.83 12.42
C VAL A 397 -3.51 -8.84 13.92
N MET A 398 -2.60 -9.34 14.77
CA MET A 398 -2.80 -9.46 16.21
C MET A 398 -2.74 -8.12 16.99
N GLN A 399 -2.54 -6.99 16.32
CA GLN A 399 -2.50 -5.66 16.97
C GLN A 399 -3.83 -5.28 17.61
N ASP A 400 -4.95 -5.57 16.95
CA ASP A 400 -6.30 -5.19 17.41
C ASP A 400 -7.11 -6.38 17.99
N ILE A 401 -6.50 -7.57 18.06
CA ILE A 401 -7.20 -8.83 18.38
C ILE A 401 -6.73 -9.36 19.73
N GLY A 402 -7.67 -9.50 20.66
CA GLY A 402 -7.44 -10.09 21.98
C GLY A 402 -7.94 -11.53 22.11
N PRO A 403 -7.60 -12.20 23.23
CA PRO A 403 -8.04 -13.57 23.52
C PRO A 403 -9.56 -13.81 23.47
N LYS A 404 -10.35 -12.75 23.64
CA LYS A 404 -11.81 -12.78 23.47
C LYS A 404 -12.25 -13.31 22.10
N ASN A 405 -11.46 -13.08 21.05
CA ASN A 405 -11.90 -13.31 19.68
C ASN A 405 -11.70 -14.75 19.18
N TRP A 406 -10.73 -15.48 19.72
CA TRP A 406 -10.46 -16.87 19.33
C TRP A 406 -10.92 -17.91 20.37
N LEU A 407 -11.15 -17.50 21.61
CA LEU A 407 -11.60 -18.43 22.65
C LEU A 407 -13.14 -18.57 22.65
N PRO A 408 -13.70 -19.78 22.83
CA PRO A 408 -15.15 -19.98 22.90
C PRO A 408 -15.72 -19.39 24.20
N LEU A 409 -16.41 -18.24 24.13
CA LEU A 409 -16.93 -17.50 25.30
C LEU A 409 -18.35 -17.89 25.72
N ASN A 410 -19.03 -18.76 24.96
CA ASN A 410 -20.41 -19.10 25.26
C ASN A 410 -20.49 -19.92 26.58
N THR A 411 -21.16 -19.36 27.58
CA THR A 411 -21.24 -19.86 28.97
C THR A 411 -21.94 -21.22 29.10
N ALA A 412 -22.68 -21.68 28.08
CA ALA A 412 -23.34 -22.99 28.07
C ALA A 412 -22.43 -24.17 27.67
N SER A 413 -21.28 -23.92 27.02
CA SER A 413 -20.38 -24.97 26.52
C SER A 413 -18.90 -24.60 26.70
N ILE A 414 -18.51 -24.11 27.88
CA ILE A 414 -17.09 -23.88 28.19
C ILE A 414 -16.37 -25.22 28.11
N PRO A 415 -15.41 -25.41 27.18
CA PRO A 415 -14.67 -26.65 27.06
C PRO A 415 -13.97 -26.98 28.38
N GLU A 416 -13.87 -28.26 28.73
CA GLU A 416 -13.28 -28.66 30.01
C GLU A 416 -11.82 -28.22 30.15
N TRP A 417 -11.10 -28.11 29.04
CA TRP A 417 -9.75 -27.53 29.02
C TRP A 417 -9.69 -26.08 29.47
N ARG A 418 -10.81 -25.35 29.39
CA ARG A 418 -10.96 -23.95 29.83
C ARG A 418 -11.45 -23.80 31.28
N LYS A 419 -12.03 -24.85 31.89
CA LYS A 419 -12.59 -24.78 33.26
C LYS A 419 -11.51 -24.70 34.35
N ASP A 420 -10.26 -25.05 34.03
CA ASP A 420 -9.17 -25.10 34.99
C ASP A 420 -8.58 -23.68 35.25
N ASN A 421 -9.01 -23.07 36.37
CA ASN A 421 -8.84 -21.66 36.77
C ASN A 421 -7.40 -21.07 36.82
N ILE A 422 -6.34 -21.85 36.56
CA ILE A 422 -4.94 -21.39 36.64
C ILE A 422 -4.56 -20.49 35.45
N TYR A 423 -5.30 -20.58 34.34
CA TYR A 423 -5.01 -19.91 33.07
C TYR A 423 -5.79 -18.59 32.87
N MET A 424 -6.68 -18.22 33.81
CA MET A 424 -7.67 -17.14 33.67
C MET A 424 -7.40 -15.86 34.49
N LYS A 425 -6.17 -15.61 34.96
CA LYS A 425 -5.78 -14.24 35.35
C LYS A 425 -5.28 -13.40 34.17
N GLU A 426 -5.63 -13.79 32.94
CA GLU A 426 -5.26 -13.03 31.77
C GLU A 426 -6.31 -12.00 31.41
N ASN A 427 -5.84 -10.78 31.14
CA ASN A 427 -6.68 -9.77 30.53
C ASN A 427 -7.17 -10.29 29.17
N LEU A 428 -8.50 -10.38 29.03
CA LEU A 428 -9.19 -10.80 27.80
C LEU A 428 -9.15 -9.71 26.73
N GLU A 429 -8.79 -8.49 27.10
CA GLU A 429 -8.58 -7.38 26.19
C GLU A 429 -7.28 -7.55 25.38
N PRO A 430 -7.25 -7.04 24.14
CA PRO A 430 -6.03 -7.00 23.35
C PRO A 430 -4.93 -6.26 24.10
N SER A 431 -3.74 -6.87 24.18
CA SER A 431 -2.54 -6.15 24.60
C SER A 431 -2.13 -5.15 23.51
N LYS A 432 -1.52 -4.02 23.90
CA LYS A 432 -0.89 -3.09 22.96
C LYS A 432 0.28 -3.72 22.17
N ASP A 433 0.86 -4.78 22.72
CA ASP A 433 1.91 -5.56 22.06
C ASP A 433 1.30 -6.75 21.29
N SER A 434 1.35 -6.67 19.96
CA SER A 434 0.83 -7.70 19.07
C SER A 434 1.61 -9.02 19.15
N LYS A 435 2.90 -8.96 19.51
CA LYS A 435 3.73 -10.15 19.73
C LYS A 435 3.24 -10.94 20.93
N LEU A 436 2.86 -10.23 22.00
CA LEU A 436 2.26 -10.86 23.17
C LEU A 436 0.92 -11.53 22.84
N ASN A 437 0.05 -10.89 22.06
CA ASN A 437 -1.24 -11.49 21.67
C ASN A 437 -1.03 -12.79 20.87
N LEU A 438 -0.05 -12.85 19.97
CA LEU A 438 0.29 -14.07 19.25
C LEU A 438 0.88 -15.14 20.18
N ALA A 439 1.76 -14.77 21.11
CA ALA A 439 2.32 -15.69 22.12
C ALA A 439 1.21 -16.34 22.95
N LYS A 440 0.22 -15.55 23.39
CA LYS A 440 -0.98 -16.04 24.10
C LYS A 440 -1.75 -17.04 23.26
N PHE A 441 -2.00 -16.74 21.99
CA PHE A 441 -2.70 -17.66 21.09
C PHE A 441 -1.98 -19.00 20.96
N VAL A 442 -0.67 -19.00 20.70
CA VAL A 442 0.14 -20.23 20.59
C VAL A 442 0.10 -21.04 21.89
N CYS A 443 0.22 -20.38 23.05
CA CYS A 443 0.08 -21.03 24.35
C CYS A 443 -1.29 -21.70 24.51
N HIS A 444 -2.38 -21.00 24.14
CA HIS A 444 -3.73 -21.57 24.21
C HIS A 444 -3.89 -22.80 23.31
N CYS A 445 -3.28 -22.84 22.12
CA CYS A 445 -3.32 -24.02 21.26
C CYS A 445 -2.60 -25.23 21.89
N ILE A 446 -1.42 -25.00 22.47
CA ILE A 446 -0.65 -26.05 23.15
C ILE A 446 -1.41 -26.58 24.37
N GLU A 447 -1.94 -25.67 25.19
CA GLU A 447 -2.73 -26.01 26.38
C GLU A 447 -4.00 -26.77 26.02
N CYS A 448 -4.76 -26.28 25.03
CA CYS A 448 -5.95 -26.95 24.51
C CYS A 448 -5.62 -28.39 24.09
N ALA A 449 -4.57 -28.59 23.30
CA ALA A 449 -4.19 -29.92 22.84
C ALA A 449 -3.79 -30.87 23.98
N ILE A 450 -2.98 -30.41 24.92
CA ILE A 450 -2.49 -31.26 26.02
C ILE A 450 -3.61 -31.59 27.02
N ILE A 451 -4.46 -30.62 27.35
CA ILE A 451 -5.54 -30.85 28.31
C ILE A 451 -6.63 -31.74 27.69
N ASN A 452 -6.95 -31.57 26.40
CA ASN A 452 -7.88 -32.46 25.72
C ASN A 452 -7.37 -33.90 25.64
N LEU A 453 -6.06 -34.09 25.43
CA LEU A 453 -5.45 -35.43 25.51
C LEU A 453 -5.65 -36.05 26.88
N HIS A 454 -5.47 -35.28 27.96
CA HIS A 454 -5.70 -35.73 29.33
C HIS A 454 -7.17 -36.09 29.60
N ILE A 455 -8.11 -35.24 29.18
CA ILE A 455 -9.55 -35.48 29.33
C ILE A 455 -9.94 -36.75 28.59
N LYS A 456 -9.56 -36.86 27.32
CA LYS A 456 -9.88 -38.02 26.49
C LYS A 456 -9.28 -39.31 27.05
N GLY A 457 -8.06 -39.25 27.55
CA GLY A 457 -7.41 -40.37 28.20
C GLY A 457 -8.10 -40.81 29.50
N LYS A 458 -8.67 -39.88 30.28
CA LYS A 458 -9.51 -40.20 31.44
C LYS A 458 -10.83 -40.86 31.04
N GLU A 459 -11.52 -40.33 30.02
CA GLU A 459 -12.77 -40.90 29.50
C GLU A 459 -12.57 -42.35 29.06
N LEU A 460 -11.48 -42.61 28.34
CA LEU A 460 -11.11 -43.94 27.85
C LEU A 460 -10.45 -44.83 28.91
N LYS A 461 -10.26 -44.34 30.15
CA LYS A 461 -9.57 -45.03 31.26
C LYS A 461 -8.22 -45.61 30.81
N TYR A 462 -7.44 -44.79 30.12
CA TYR A 462 -6.18 -45.20 29.51
C TYR A 462 -5.13 -45.57 30.57
N ASN A 463 -4.48 -46.71 30.39
CA ASN A 463 -3.43 -47.19 31.29
C ASN A 463 -2.08 -46.52 30.97
N GLY A 464 -1.55 -45.71 31.89
CA GLY A 464 -0.30 -44.95 31.66
C GLY A 464 -0.55 -43.56 31.08
N LEU A 465 -1.67 -42.94 31.46
CA LEU A 465 -2.09 -41.62 30.99
C LEU A 465 -1.04 -40.54 31.26
N GLY A 466 -0.37 -40.59 32.42
CA GLY A 466 0.68 -39.65 32.76
C GLY A 466 1.86 -39.72 31.79
N VAL A 467 2.31 -40.92 31.44
CA VAL A 467 3.38 -41.12 30.47
C VAL A 467 2.95 -40.64 29.08
N LEU A 468 1.71 -40.91 28.68
CA LEU A 468 1.16 -40.46 27.39
C LEU A 468 1.14 -38.93 27.27
N VAL A 469 0.54 -38.26 28.26
CA VAL A 469 0.43 -36.79 28.26
C VAL A 469 1.81 -36.14 28.34
N TYR A 470 2.71 -36.65 29.20
CA TYR A 470 4.04 -36.08 29.37
C TYR A 470 4.93 -36.27 28.14
N SER A 471 4.90 -37.44 27.50
CA SER A 471 5.67 -37.71 26.28
C SER A 471 5.24 -36.81 25.12
N ASN A 472 3.92 -36.63 24.96
CA ASN A 472 3.35 -35.75 23.94
C ASN A 472 3.63 -34.25 24.22
N PHE A 473 3.63 -33.84 25.50
CA PHE A 473 4.06 -32.49 25.89
C PHE A 473 5.55 -32.27 25.61
N TYR A 474 6.41 -33.22 25.98
CA TYR A 474 7.84 -33.14 25.73
C TYR A 474 8.16 -33.06 24.23
N PHE A 475 7.44 -33.82 23.39
CA PHE A 475 7.55 -33.68 21.93
C PHE A 475 7.19 -32.27 21.44
N LEU A 476 6.12 -31.66 21.99
CA LEU A 476 5.76 -30.27 21.66
C LEU A 476 6.80 -29.27 22.14
N GLU A 477 7.33 -29.43 23.36
CA GLU A 477 8.40 -28.61 23.92
C GLU A 477 9.65 -28.66 23.03
N GLU A 478 10.09 -29.86 22.65
CA GLU A 478 11.24 -30.04 21.77
C GLU A 478 10.98 -29.46 20.37
N PHE A 479 9.78 -29.64 19.83
CA PHE A 479 9.38 -29.04 18.55
C PHE A 479 9.46 -27.50 18.61
N ILE A 480 9.00 -26.88 19.70
CA ILE A 480 9.03 -25.42 19.89
C ILE A 480 10.48 -24.89 19.85
N HIS A 481 11.40 -25.57 20.55
CA HIS A 481 12.82 -25.21 20.54
C HIS A 481 13.46 -25.39 19.16
N ARG A 482 13.16 -26.51 18.47
CA ARG A 482 13.72 -26.81 17.14
C ARG A 482 13.20 -25.88 16.04
N SER A 483 11.94 -25.43 16.14
CA SER A 483 11.25 -24.66 15.10
C SER A 483 11.37 -23.14 15.24
N ASN A 484 12.15 -22.63 16.21
CA ASN A 484 12.25 -21.20 16.54
C ASN A 484 10.93 -20.54 16.99
N ILE A 485 9.88 -21.31 17.28
CA ILE A 485 8.61 -20.80 17.85
C ILE A 485 8.84 -20.15 19.23
N GLU A 486 9.91 -20.55 19.92
CA GLU A 486 10.38 -19.89 21.15
C GLU A 486 10.51 -18.36 21.00
N ARG A 487 10.90 -17.87 19.81
CA ARG A 487 10.99 -16.43 19.53
C ARG A 487 9.62 -15.73 19.52
N ILE A 488 8.57 -16.46 19.15
CA ILE A 488 7.19 -15.96 19.19
C ILE A 488 6.67 -15.98 20.62
N LEU A 489 6.99 -17.04 21.37
CA LEU A 489 6.53 -17.25 22.75
C LEU A 489 7.15 -16.28 23.76
N GLY A 490 8.45 -15.97 23.59
CA GLY A 490 9.20 -15.10 24.49
C GLY A 490 9.15 -15.55 25.96
N SER A 491 9.43 -14.62 26.88
CA SER A 491 9.43 -14.89 28.32
C SER A 491 8.04 -15.27 28.87
N TYR A 492 6.99 -14.77 28.22
CA TYR A 492 5.60 -15.06 28.57
C TYR A 492 5.28 -16.54 28.37
N GLY A 493 5.55 -17.07 27.17
CA GLY A 493 5.30 -18.46 26.84
C GLY A 493 6.20 -19.41 27.62
N GLU A 494 7.47 -19.05 27.85
CA GLU A 494 8.40 -19.85 28.66
C GLU A 494 7.87 -20.10 30.08
N THR A 495 7.42 -19.04 30.76
CA THR A 495 6.83 -19.15 32.10
C THR A 495 5.59 -20.05 32.10
N ARG A 496 4.85 -20.04 31.00
CA ARG A 496 3.59 -20.79 30.85
C ARG A 496 3.85 -22.27 30.54
N LEU A 497 4.81 -22.57 29.67
CA LEU A 497 5.30 -23.92 29.41
C LEU A 497 5.84 -24.58 30.68
N GLN A 498 6.62 -23.86 31.49
CA GLN A 498 7.11 -24.38 32.78
C GLN A 498 5.97 -24.72 33.76
N LYS A 499 4.89 -23.93 33.77
CA LYS A 499 3.69 -24.24 34.58
C LYS A 499 2.97 -25.49 34.05
N LEU A 500 2.88 -25.62 32.73
CA LEU A 500 2.26 -26.78 32.08
C LEU A 500 3.09 -28.06 32.33
N GLU A 501 4.42 -27.97 32.26
CA GLU A 501 5.34 -29.07 32.60
C GLU A 501 5.14 -29.55 34.05
N LYS A 502 5.06 -28.62 35.01
CA LYS A 502 4.78 -28.95 36.42
C LYS A 502 3.44 -29.68 36.58
N LYS A 503 2.39 -29.23 35.89
CA LYS A 503 1.09 -29.92 35.91
C LYS A 503 1.17 -31.32 35.31
N ASN A 504 1.83 -31.47 34.17
CA ASN A 504 1.99 -32.78 33.52
C ASN A 504 2.80 -33.73 34.41
N SER A 505 3.81 -33.23 35.13
CA SER A 505 4.58 -34.00 36.12
C SER A 505 3.69 -34.49 37.28
N ILE A 506 2.71 -33.69 37.71
CA ILE A 506 1.71 -34.10 38.71
C ILE A 506 0.80 -35.20 38.15
N ILE A 507 0.42 -35.15 36.87
CA ILE A 507 -0.38 -36.22 36.23
C ILE A 507 0.40 -37.54 36.22
N VAL A 508 1.70 -37.51 35.88
CA VAL A 508 2.59 -38.68 36.00
C VAL A 508 2.60 -39.20 37.43
N THR A 509 2.75 -38.31 38.41
CA THR A 509 2.76 -38.68 39.83
C THR A 509 1.43 -39.29 40.29
N ASN A 510 0.29 -38.84 39.73
CA ASN A 510 -1.03 -39.39 40.04
C ASN A 510 -1.17 -40.86 39.60
N ASP A 511 -0.52 -41.28 38.51
CA ASP A 511 -0.50 -42.70 38.13
C ASP A 511 0.19 -43.56 39.21
N TRP A 512 1.13 -42.97 39.95
CA TRP A 512 1.83 -43.60 41.08
C TRP A 512 1.11 -43.47 42.42
N MET A 513 0.02 -42.68 42.49
CA MET A 513 -0.72 -42.51 43.74
C MET A 513 -1.31 -43.84 44.24
N THR A 514 -1.68 -44.77 43.37
CA THR A 514 -2.15 -46.10 43.78
C THR A 514 -1.09 -46.88 44.57
N VAL A 515 0.19 -46.68 44.27
CA VAL A 515 1.32 -47.24 45.00
C VAL A 515 1.55 -46.51 46.32
N THR A 516 1.34 -45.20 46.36
CA THR A 516 1.60 -44.40 47.57
C THR A 516 0.41 -44.35 48.53
N GLN A 517 -0.82 -44.65 48.12
CA GLN A 517 -2.01 -44.70 48.99
C GLN A 517 -1.84 -45.63 50.20
N PRO A 518 -1.33 -46.88 50.06
CA PRO A 518 -1.05 -47.74 51.21
C PRO A 518 0.02 -47.20 52.18
N LEU A 519 0.87 -46.27 51.71
CA LEU A 519 1.93 -45.64 52.50
C LEU A 519 1.45 -44.38 53.24
N ILE A 520 0.33 -43.79 52.82
CA ILE A 520 -0.26 -42.60 53.44
C ILE A 520 -0.98 -43.02 54.72
N ASP A 521 -0.44 -42.59 55.85
CA ASP A 521 -0.97 -42.96 57.14
C ASP A 521 -2.10 -42.00 57.55
N GLN A 522 -3.35 -42.48 57.63
CA GLN A 522 -4.49 -41.68 58.13
C GLN A 522 -4.39 -41.35 59.64
N THR A 523 -3.32 -41.77 60.33
CA THR A 523 -3.16 -41.67 61.79
C THR A 523 -2.17 -40.58 62.24
N ILE A 524 -2.04 -39.49 61.46
CA ILE A 524 -1.09 -38.40 61.73
C ILE A 524 -1.47 -37.51 62.94
N ILE A 525 -2.62 -37.69 63.61
CA ILE A 525 -3.06 -36.70 64.62
C ILE A 525 -2.69 -37.03 66.09
N THR A 526 -2.22 -38.21 66.46
CA THR A 526 -1.87 -38.45 67.88
C THR A 526 -0.59 -39.28 68.05
N GLY A 527 0.52 -38.57 68.26
CA GLY A 527 1.87 -39.10 68.51
C GLY A 527 2.05 -39.92 69.80
N THR A 528 0.97 -40.37 70.44
CA THR A 528 0.99 -41.12 71.70
C THR A 528 0.45 -42.55 71.60
N GLN A 529 -0.04 -43.02 70.43
CA GLN A 529 -0.58 -44.39 70.26
C GLN A 529 0.34 -45.35 69.47
N MET A 530 1.65 -45.07 69.38
CA MET A 530 2.57 -45.88 68.58
C MET A 530 2.89 -47.25 69.20
N GLN A 531 3.05 -47.32 70.52
CA GLN A 531 3.33 -48.59 71.21
C GLN A 531 2.10 -49.50 71.24
N ASP A 532 0.88 -48.95 71.37
CA ASP A 532 -0.34 -49.77 71.43
C ASP A 532 -0.69 -50.41 70.08
N ASN A 533 -0.54 -49.70 68.97
CA ASN A 533 -0.89 -50.23 67.65
C ASN A 533 0.08 -51.32 67.15
N LEU A 534 1.38 -51.26 67.49
CA LEU A 534 2.32 -52.34 67.17
C LEU A 534 2.26 -53.53 68.15
N SER A 535 1.72 -53.32 69.35
CA SER A 535 1.56 -54.39 70.37
C SER A 535 0.36 -55.27 70.07
N THR A 536 -0.72 -54.71 69.50
CA THR A 536 -1.90 -55.49 69.09
C THR A 536 -1.62 -56.35 67.85
N SER A 537 -2.18 -57.56 67.79
CA SER A 537 -2.10 -58.41 66.58
C SER A 537 -2.73 -57.70 65.37
N LYS A 538 -3.88 -57.06 65.58
CA LYS A 538 -4.65 -56.37 64.53
C LYS A 538 -3.86 -55.24 63.85
N GLY A 539 -3.14 -54.40 64.61
CA GLY A 539 -2.33 -53.33 64.02
C GLY A 539 -1.12 -53.85 63.25
N ARG A 540 -0.47 -54.92 63.73
CA ARG A 540 0.61 -55.61 63.00
C ARG A 540 0.12 -56.23 61.69
N ASP A 541 -1.05 -56.86 61.70
CA ASP A 541 -1.64 -57.47 60.51
C ASP A 541 -2.05 -56.42 59.47
N ALA A 542 -2.58 -55.26 59.90
CA ALA A 542 -2.88 -54.13 59.03
C ALA A 542 -1.62 -53.52 58.37
N ILE A 543 -0.50 -53.43 59.11
CA ILE A 543 0.78 -52.95 58.55
C ILE A 543 1.32 -53.96 57.52
N LYS A 544 1.24 -55.27 57.81
CA LYS A 544 1.63 -56.33 56.86
C LYS A 544 0.79 -56.26 55.58
N GLU A 545 -0.52 -56.03 55.70
CA GLU A 545 -1.41 -55.87 54.56
C GLU A 545 -1.03 -54.65 53.71
N ARG A 546 -0.73 -53.50 54.33
CA ARG A 546 -0.25 -52.30 53.61
C ARG A 546 1.05 -52.53 52.84
N PHE A 547 2.06 -53.17 53.45
CA PHE A 547 3.31 -53.51 52.75
C PHE A 547 3.07 -54.52 51.61
N LYS A 548 2.17 -55.50 51.81
CA LYS A 548 1.82 -56.47 50.76
C LYS A 548 1.13 -55.79 49.58
N THR A 549 0.15 -54.93 49.84
CA THR A 549 -0.54 -54.14 48.82
C THR A 549 0.43 -53.20 48.10
N PHE A 550 1.31 -52.51 48.84
CA PHE A 550 2.37 -51.69 48.25
C PHE A 550 3.26 -52.50 47.30
N ASN A 551 3.81 -53.64 47.74
CA ASN A 551 4.70 -54.44 46.90
C ASN A 551 4.00 -54.92 45.62
N GLN A 552 2.73 -55.34 45.73
CA GLN A 552 1.94 -55.79 44.59
C GLN A 552 1.70 -54.66 43.58
N GLU A 553 1.26 -53.49 44.05
CA GLU A 553 1.01 -52.35 43.17
C GLU A 553 2.31 -51.77 42.61
N PHE A 554 3.38 -51.71 43.41
CA PHE A 554 4.71 -51.26 42.96
C PHE A 554 5.26 -52.16 41.86
N GLU A 555 5.22 -53.48 42.02
CA GLU A 555 5.71 -54.42 41.00
C GLU A 555 4.89 -54.35 39.71
N LYS A 556 3.56 -54.22 39.82
CA LYS A 556 2.68 -54.04 38.66
C LYS A 556 3.02 -52.76 37.88
N ILE A 557 3.22 -51.64 38.58
CA ILE A 557 3.58 -50.37 37.93
C ILE A 557 4.99 -50.45 37.34
N VAL A 558 5.97 -50.98 38.06
CA VAL A 558 7.34 -51.14 37.56
C VAL A 558 7.38 -52.01 36.30
N GLN A 559 6.68 -53.15 36.29
CA GLN A 559 6.60 -54.02 35.11
C GLN A 559 5.93 -53.29 33.93
N ARG A 560 4.89 -52.51 34.20
CA ARG A 560 4.21 -51.70 33.19
C ARG A 560 5.14 -50.64 32.61
N TYR A 561 5.86 -49.90 33.45
CA TYR A 561 6.80 -48.90 32.99
C TYR A 561 7.96 -49.50 32.19
N LYS A 562 8.45 -50.70 32.56
CA LYS A 562 9.44 -51.46 31.78
C LYS A 562 8.94 -51.91 30.41
N SER A 563 7.63 -51.99 30.22
CA SER A 563 7.02 -52.30 28.91
C SER A 563 6.92 -51.08 28.00
N TYR A 564 7.13 -49.87 28.51
CA TYR A 564 7.13 -48.65 27.71
C TYR A 564 8.48 -48.50 27.01
N ASN A 565 8.46 -48.42 25.68
CA ASN A 565 9.68 -48.28 24.87
C ASN A 565 10.16 -46.82 24.83
N ILE A 566 10.59 -46.29 25.97
CA ILE A 566 11.11 -44.91 26.05
C ILE A 566 12.53 -44.86 25.47
N THR A 567 12.64 -44.43 24.22
CA THR A 567 13.92 -44.34 23.49
C THR A 567 14.73 -43.08 23.82
N ASP A 568 14.07 -41.98 24.18
CA ASP A 568 14.73 -40.72 24.55
C ASP A 568 15.19 -40.71 26.02
N LEU A 569 16.50 -40.60 26.21
CA LEU A 569 17.16 -40.56 27.52
C LEU A 569 16.79 -39.31 28.34
N THR A 570 16.52 -38.17 27.70
CA THR A 570 16.16 -36.92 28.37
C THR A 570 14.74 -37.00 28.91
N LEU A 571 13.80 -37.48 28.08
CA LEU A 571 12.43 -37.76 28.51
C LEU A 571 12.41 -38.77 29.66
N LYS A 572 13.20 -39.85 29.55
CA LYS A 572 13.35 -40.86 30.61
C LYS A 572 13.81 -40.24 31.93
N LYS A 573 14.85 -39.38 31.90
CA LYS A 573 15.34 -38.68 33.11
C LYS A 573 14.28 -37.75 33.71
N LYS A 574 13.57 -36.98 32.89
CA LYS A 574 12.51 -36.06 33.35
C LYS A 574 11.34 -36.82 34.00
N LEU A 575 10.90 -37.93 33.39
CA LEU A 575 9.88 -38.82 33.96
C LEU A 575 10.34 -39.45 35.27
N LEU A 576 11.56 -40.01 35.30
CA LEU A 576 12.13 -40.62 36.51
C LEU A 576 12.21 -39.61 37.65
N SER A 577 12.66 -38.38 37.39
CA SER A 577 12.73 -37.32 38.39
C SER A 577 11.36 -37.02 39.02
N SER A 578 10.29 -37.08 38.23
CA SER A 578 8.92 -36.88 38.72
C SER A 578 8.46 -38.03 39.62
N ILE A 579 8.87 -39.25 39.32
CA ILE A 579 8.52 -40.47 40.08
C ILE A 579 9.34 -40.56 41.38
N VAL A 580 10.64 -40.30 41.31
CA VAL A 580 11.58 -40.32 42.46
C VAL A 580 11.17 -39.30 43.53
N ALA A 581 10.48 -38.22 43.15
CA ALA A 581 9.91 -37.27 44.10
C ALA A 581 8.96 -37.93 45.14
N MET A 582 8.43 -39.13 44.87
CA MET A 582 7.59 -39.90 45.80
C MET A 582 8.38 -40.80 46.76
N ALA A 583 9.68 -41.02 46.52
CA ALA A 583 10.53 -41.88 47.36
C ALA A 583 10.57 -41.51 48.85
N PRO A 584 10.56 -40.21 49.25
CA PRO A 584 10.52 -39.83 50.67
C PRO A 584 9.31 -40.39 51.44
N LEU A 585 8.16 -40.62 50.78
CA LEU A 585 7.00 -41.24 51.43
C LEU A 585 7.29 -42.69 51.82
N TYR A 586 7.94 -43.43 50.93
CA TYR A 586 8.37 -44.79 51.21
C TYR A 586 9.43 -44.84 52.31
N TYR A 587 10.42 -43.95 52.28
CA TYR A 587 11.45 -43.91 53.32
C TYR A 587 10.87 -43.65 54.70
N ARG A 588 9.94 -42.70 54.82
CA ARG A 588 9.26 -42.39 56.09
C ARG A 588 8.43 -43.58 56.59
N PHE A 589 7.71 -44.27 55.70
CA PHE A 589 6.94 -45.45 56.04
C PHE A 589 7.85 -46.62 56.47
N TYR A 590 8.94 -46.83 55.74
CA TYR A 590 9.97 -47.82 56.05
C TYR A 590 10.60 -47.54 57.42
N ASP A 591 11.08 -46.33 57.67
CA ASP A 591 11.71 -45.95 58.95
C ASP A 591 10.74 -46.09 60.14
N LYS A 592 9.46 -45.78 59.92
CA LYS A 592 8.43 -45.86 60.96
C LYS A 592 8.12 -47.30 61.39
N TYR A 593 8.16 -48.27 60.48
CA TYR A 593 7.70 -49.64 60.76
C TYR A 593 8.80 -50.71 60.71
N ASN A 594 10.01 -50.36 60.26
CA ASN A 594 11.19 -51.23 60.27
C ASN A 594 11.85 -51.27 61.67
N VAL A 595 11.08 -51.67 62.68
CA VAL A 595 11.53 -51.75 64.08
C VAL A 595 11.67 -53.21 64.54
N PRO A 596 12.60 -53.52 65.48
CA PRO A 596 12.87 -54.89 65.92
C PRO A 596 11.65 -55.67 66.43
N GLN A 597 10.69 -55.00 67.07
CA GLN A 597 9.42 -55.61 67.51
C GLN A 597 8.59 -56.14 66.35
N PHE A 598 8.49 -55.40 65.24
CA PHE A 598 7.74 -55.83 64.06
C PHE A 598 8.46 -56.95 63.28
N LEU A 599 9.79 -56.85 63.18
CA LEU A 599 10.62 -57.81 62.45
C LEU A 599 10.59 -59.23 63.06
N LYS A 600 10.59 -59.35 64.39
CA LYS A 600 10.50 -60.64 65.10
C LYS A 600 9.18 -61.39 64.84
N HIS A 601 8.10 -60.69 64.46
CA HIS A 601 6.77 -61.26 64.24
C HIS A 601 6.44 -61.45 62.75
N GLY A 602 7.43 -61.85 61.95
CA GLY A 602 7.27 -62.15 60.53
C GLY A 602 7.23 -60.92 59.62
N GLY A 603 7.48 -59.71 60.14
CA GLY A 603 7.57 -58.47 59.34
C GLY A 603 8.68 -58.50 58.28
N SER A 604 9.78 -59.20 58.55
CA SER A 604 10.89 -59.38 57.59
C SER A 604 10.50 -60.13 56.32
N LYS A 605 9.40 -60.90 56.31
CA LYS A 605 8.90 -61.60 55.12
C LYS A 605 8.04 -60.71 54.22
N VAL A 606 7.59 -59.56 54.74
CA VAL A 606 6.63 -58.66 54.05
C VAL A 606 7.33 -57.41 53.52
N ILE A 607 8.40 -56.96 54.18
CA ILE A 607 9.26 -55.88 53.68
C ILE A 607 10.22 -56.45 52.63
N LYS A 608 9.93 -56.23 51.34
CA LYS A 608 10.67 -56.81 50.21
C LYS A 608 11.84 -55.92 49.73
N TYR A 609 11.69 -54.61 49.85
CA TYR A 609 12.66 -53.62 49.40
C TYR A 609 13.24 -52.90 50.63
N ASP A 610 14.55 -52.73 50.68
CA ASP A 610 15.23 -51.73 51.51
C ASP A 610 15.26 -50.38 50.76
N LYS A 611 15.68 -49.29 51.41
CA LYS A 611 15.74 -47.97 50.74
C LYS A 611 16.57 -48.02 49.45
N SER A 612 17.76 -48.61 49.50
CA SER A 612 18.64 -48.82 48.34
C SER A 612 18.07 -49.77 47.28
N GLY A 613 17.32 -50.80 47.68
CA GLY A 613 16.64 -51.70 46.74
C GLY A 613 15.45 -51.06 46.05
N PHE A 614 14.73 -50.19 46.74
CA PHE A 614 13.65 -49.38 46.18
C PHE A 614 14.18 -48.40 45.13
N ASP A 615 15.25 -47.67 45.45
CA ASP A 615 15.88 -46.71 44.52
C ASP A 615 16.43 -47.42 43.27
N ARG A 616 17.14 -48.54 43.45
CA ARG A 616 17.61 -49.36 42.31
C ARG A 616 16.48 -49.88 41.42
N MET A 617 15.33 -50.19 42.00
CA MET A 617 14.16 -50.61 41.22
C MET A 617 13.55 -49.44 40.44
N LEU A 618 13.48 -48.24 41.02
CA LEU A 618 13.05 -47.03 40.33
C LEU A 618 13.99 -46.67 39.17
N ASP A 619 15.30 -46.75 39.38
CA ASP A 619 16.30 -46.48 38.33
C ASP A 619 16.28 -47.53 37.20
N SER A 620 15.73 -48.73 37.47
CA SER A 620 15.63 -49.82 36.49
C SER A 620 14.46 -49.70 35.52
N ILE A 621 13.54 -48.77 35.78
CA ILE A 621 12.48 -48.34 34.87
C ILE A 621 13.11 -47.45 33.80
#